data_AF-A0A9C9C0B3-F1
#
_entry.id   AF-A0A9C9C0B3-F1
#
_cell.length_a   1.000
_cell.length_b   1.000
_cell.length_c   1.000
_cell.angle_alpha   90.00
_cell.angle_beta   90.00
_cell.angle_gamma   90.00
#
_symmetry.space_group_name_H-M   'P 1'
#
loop_
_entity.id
_entity.type
_entity.pdbx_description
1 polymer ?
#
loop_
_entity_poly.entity_id
_entity_poly.type
_entity_poly.pdbx_seq_one_letter_code
_entity_poly.pdbx_strand_id
1 'polypeptide(L)'
;MSNNFLVLLKEIGKGNVYYFAWVALLGILISAGTVAYIQQLTEGMIVTAIRDQVSWGFYISNFTFLVGVAAAAVLLVVPAYLYNFKPIKEIVLFGELMAIAAITMCIMFVVIDMGRIDRLWHVLPFIGGMNFPSSLLAWDIIVLNGYLFINVTISFYALYKMANSKEYNLNIIKPLIILSIPWAVSIHTVTAFLYNGLSARPFWNASILAPRFLASAFCSGPAIMLIVFQIIRKVSKIEIENKAIFKIAELMAYAMGINLFLLAAEFFKE
;
A
#
# COMPACT_ATOMS: atom_id res chain seq x y z
N MET A 1 -23.58 -18.68 -13.36
CA MET A 1 -22.89 -17.54 -12.73
C MET A 1 -23.41 -17.19 -11.33
N SER A 2 -24.62 -17.61 -10.91
CA SER A 2 -25.21 -17.19 -9.62
C SER A 2 -24.72 -17.94 -8.37
N ASN A 3 -24.07 -19.10 -8.50
CA ASN A 3 -23.71 -19.93 -7.32
C ASN A 3 -22.38 -19.55 -6.63
N ASN A 4 -21.50 -18.76 -7.27
CA ASN A 4 -20.15 -18.54 -6.72
C ASN A 4 -20.12 -17.50 -5.58
N PHE A 5 -20.97 -16.48 -5.62
CA PHE A 5 -20.97 -15.43 -4.58
C PHE A 5 -21.51 -15.94 -3.24
N LEU A 6 -22.62 -16.69 -3.27
CA LEU A 6 -23.19 -17.32 -2.06
C LEU A 6 -22.26 -18.39 -1.48
N VAL A 7 -21.53 -19.11 -2.34
CA VAL A 7 -20.49 -20.05 -1.89
C VAL A 7 -19.32 -19.30 -1.23
N LEU A 8 -18.88 -18.18 -1.79
CA LEU A 8 -17.83 -17.35 -1.18
C LEU A 8 -18.25 -16.83 0.21
N LEU A 9 -19.46 -16.28 0.32
CA LEU A 9 -20.02 -15.84 1.62
C LEU A 9 -20.12 -17.00 2.62
N LYS A 10 -20.50 -18.19 2.14
CA LYS A 10 -20.55 -19.39 2.96
C LYS A 10 -19.18 -19.82 3.44
N GLU A 11 -18.12 -19.65 2.65
CA GLU A 11 -16.75 -19.93 3.09
C GLU A 11 -16.18 -18.87 4.04
N ILE A 12 -16.54 -17.60 3.89
CA ILE A 12 -16.21 -16.56 4.88
C ILE A 12 -16.87 -16.89 6.24
N GLY A 13 -18.07 -17.47 6.20
CA GLY A 13 -18.78 -17.95 7.40
C GLY A 13 -18.20 -19.22 8.03
N LYS A 14 -17.11 -19.81 7.50
CA LYS A 14 -16.45 -20.98 8.07
C LYS A 14 -15.09 -20.62 8.63
N GLY A 15 -14.94 -20.69 9.95
CA GLY A 15 -13.67 -20.47 10.63
C GLY A 15 -13.64 -21.11 12.01
N ASN A 16 -12.45 -21.15 12.60
CA ASN A 16 -12.30 -21.53 14.00
C ASN A 16 -12.65 -20.34 14.93
N VAL A 17 -12.69 -20.59 16.24
CA VAL A 17 -12.96 -19.53 17.23
C VAL A 17 -11.97 -18.37 17.11
N TYR A 18 -10.69 -18.65 16.82
CA TYR A 18 -9.66 -17.63 16.63
C TYR A 18 -9.92 -16.73 15.42
N TYR A 19 -10.44 -17.27 14.32
CA TYR A 19 -10.84 -16.52 13.13
C TYR A 19 -11.97 -15.55 13.46
N PHE A 20 -13.03 -16.02 14.12
CA PHE A 20 -14.14 -15.16 14.51
C PHE A 20 -13.74 -14.12 15.56
N ALA A 21 -12.87 -14.48 16.51
CA ALA A 21 -12.31 -13.53 17.47
C ALA A 21 -11.50 -12.43 16.77
N TRP A 22 -10.70 -12.79 15.76
CA TRP A 22 -9.96 -11.83 14.95
C TRP A 22 -10.89 -10.92 14.14
N VAL A 23 -11.89 -11.47 13.47
CA VAL A 23 -12.89 -10.69 12.71
C VAL A 23 -13.66 -9.75 13.64
N ALA A 24 -14.06 -10.22 14.83
CA ALA A 24 -14.74 -9.38 15.82
C ALA A 24 -13.84 -8.24 16.31
N LEU A 25 -12.56 -8.51 16.60
CA LEU A 25 -11.59 -7.48 16.98
C LEU A 25 -11.45 -6.42 15.88
N LEU A 26 -11.27 -6.84 14.62
CA LEU A 26 -11.20 -5.92 13.50
C LEU A 26 -12.49 -5.10 13.34
N GLY A 27 -13.65 -5.74 13.51
CA GLY A 27 -14.96 -5.07 13.47
C GLY A 27 -15.11 -4.00 14.56
N ILE A 28 -14.62 -4.27 15.78
CA ILE A 28 -14.59 -3.30 16.87
C ILE A 28 -13.69 -2.11 16.51
N LEU A 29 -12.49 -2.37 15.99
CA LEU A 29 -11.55 -1.31 15.58
C LEU A 29 -12.13 -0.43 14.45
N ILE A 30 -12.75 -1.05 13.44
CA ILE A 30 -13.41 -0.32 12.34
C ILE A 30 -14.58 0.52 12.87
N SER A 31 -15.37 -0.03 13.78
CA SER A 31 -16.50 0.68 14.40
C SER A 31 -16.01 1.87 15.22
N ALA A 32 -14.96 1.69 16.04
CA ALA A 32 -14.33 2.78 16.78
C ALA A 32 -13.78 3.87 15.86
N GLY A 33 -13.10 3.48 14.78
CA GLY A 33 -12.61 4.43 13.75
C GLY A 33 -13.74 5.17 13.05
N THR A 34 -14.86 4.49 12.77
CA THR A 34 -16.05 5.10 12.16
C THR A 34 -16.71 6.10 13.09
N VAL A 35 -16.85 5.78 14.38
CA VAL A 35 -17.37 6.71 15.40
C VAL A 35 -16.48 7.94 15.51
N ALA A 36 -15.15 7.76 15.59
CA ALA A 36 -14.20 8.87 15.63
C ALA A 36 -14.29 9.75 14.37
N TYR A 37 -14.46 9.13 13.19
CA TYR A 37 -14.62 9.87 11.94
C TYR A 37 -15.95 10.62 11.85
N ILE A 38 -17.05 10.04 12.34
CA ILE A 38 -18.33 10.74 12.46
C ILE A 38 -18.18 11.98 13.34
N GLN A 39 -17.48 11.86 14.47
CA GLN A 39 -17.21 13.00 15.35
C GLN A 39 -16.41 14.10 14.63
N GLN A 40 -15.38 13.72 13.87
CA GLN A 40 -14.60 14.66 13.05
C GLN A 40 -15.46 15.34 11.96
N LEU A 41 -16.41 14.64 11.36
CA LEU A 41 -17.33 15.25 10.38
C LEU A 41 -18.27 16.27 11.03
N THR A 42 -18.67 16.07 12.29
CA THR A 42 -19.58 16.99 13.01
C THR A 42 -18.86 18.16 13.67
N GLU A 43 -17.71 17.91 14.31
CA GLU A 43 -16.96 18.92 15.06
C GLU A 43 -15.85 19.57 14.22
N GLY A 44 -15.56 19.03 13.04
CA GLY A 44 -14.51 19.48 12.14
C GLY A 44 -13.13 18.91 12.50
N MET A 45 -12.11 19.38 11.77
CA MET A 45 -10.71 18.93 11.94
C MET A 45 -10.12 19.23 13.33
N ILE A 46 -10.78 20.02 14.18
CA ILE A 46 -10.29 20.39 15.51
C ILE A 46 -10.04 19.17 16.41
N VAL A 47 -10.83 18.11 16.27
CA VAL A 47 -10.72 16.87 17.07
C VAL A 47 -9.41 16.12 16.83
N THR A 48 -8.74 16.40 15.71
CA THR A 48 -7.48 15.74 15.30
C THR A 48 -6.26 16.32 16.01
N ALA A 49 -6.41 17.46 16.71
CA ALA A 49 -5.34 18.23 17.33
C ALA A 49 -4.23 18.70 16.36
N ILE A 50 -4.49 18.66 15.06
CA ILE A 50 -3.66 19.26 14.01
C ILE A 50 -3.68 20.79 14.17
N ARG A 51 -2.54 21.43 13.95
CA ARG A 51 -2.36 22.90 14.07
C ARG A 51 -1.81 23.47 12.77
N ASP A 52 -1.89 24.78 12.61
CA ASP A 52 -1.33 25.46 11.44
C ASP A 52 0.18 25.19 11.23
N GLN A 53 0.91 25.00 12.33
CA GLN A 53 2.34 24.66 12.29
C GLN A 53 2.63 23.20 11.92
N VAL A 54 1.69 22.28 12.16
CA VAL A 54 1.83 20.85 11.85
C VAL A 54 0.48 20.39 11.31
N SER A 55 0.23 20.72 10.04
CA SER A 55 -1.07 20.61 9.37
C SER A 55 -1.40 19.20 8.86
N TRP A 56 -0.42 18.31 8.85
CA TRP A 56 -0.51 16.97 8.25
C TRP A 56 -0.66 15.85 9.29
N GLY A 57 -0.11 16.07 10.48
CA GLY A 57 -0.28 15.23 11.66
C GLY A 57 -0.24 13.73 11.40
N PHE A 58 -1.20 13.02 12.00
CA PHE A 58 -1.28 11.57 11.95
C PHE A 58 -1.67 11.03 10.56
N TYR A 59 -2.54 11.72 9.82
CA TYR A 59 -3.07 11.20 8.56
C TYR A 59 -2.00 11.08 7.48
N ILE A 60 -1.30 12.17 7.16
CA ILE A 60 -0.29 12.15 6.09
C ILE A 60 0.95 11.32 6.50
N SER A 61 1.26 11.26 7.79
CA SER A 61 2.31 10.37 8.32
C SER A 61 1.98 8.89 8.07
N ASN A 62 0.75 8.45 8.39
CA ASN A 62 0.33 7.07 8.13
C ASN A 62 0.15 6.77 6.64
N PHE A 63 -0.39 7.72 5.88
CA PHE A 63 -0.43 7.65 4.43
C PHE A 63 0.96 7.34 3.86
N THR A 64 1.97 8.10 4.26
CA THR A 64 3.35 7.94 3.78
C THR A 64 3.93 6.59 4.17
N PHE A 65 3.69 6.16 5.42
CA PHE A 65 4.09 4.84 5.88
C PHE A 65 3.45 3.72 5.05
N LEU A 66 2.14 3.79 4.80
CA LEU A 66 1.40 2.77 4.06
C LEU A 66 1.71 2.76 2.56
N VAL A 67 2.03 3.91 1.97
CA VAL A 67 2.65 3.95 0.63
C VAL A 67 3.92 3.10 0.67
N GLY A 68 4.77 3.27 1.69
CA GLY A 68 5.92 2.41 2.02
C GLY A 68 5.58 0.92 2.09
N VAL A 69 4.48 0.56 2.75
CA VAL A 69 4.02 -0.83 2.86
C VAL A 69 3.60 -1.41 1.51
N ALA A 70 2.95 -0.63 0.65
CA ALA A 70 2.54 -1.06 -0.68
C ALA A 70 3.73 -1.46 -1.57
N ALA A 71 4.93 -0.92 -1.32
CA ALA A 71 6.18 -1.29 -2.02
C ALA A 71 6.55 -2.76 -1.88
N ALA A 72 6.08 -3.43 -0.83
CA ALA A 72 6.43 -4.81 -0.55
C ALA A 72 6.03 -5.76 -1.70
N ALA A 73 4.97 -5.43 -2.45
CA ALA A 73 4.55 -6.18 -3.62
C ALA A 73 5.65 -6.23 -4.69
N VAL A 74 6.31 -5.11 -4.97
CA VAL A 74 7.37 -5.02 -6.00
C VAL A 74 8.54 -5.95 -5.67
N LEU A 75 8.92 -6.01 -4.40
CA LEU A 75 10.01 -6.87 -3.94
C LEU A 75 9.70 -8.36 -4.05
N LEU A 76 8.43 -8.74 -4.22
CA LEU A 76 8.05 -10.10 -4.60
C LEU A 76 7.91 -10.24 -6.12
N VAL A 77 7.27 -9.27 -6.78
CA VAL A 77 6.98 -9.27 -8.22
C VAL A 77 8.25 -9.35 -9.06
N VAL A 78 9.27 -8.55 -8.73
CA VAL A 78 10.53 -8.51 -9.50
C VAL A 78 11.25 -9.87 -9.45
N PRO A 79 11.57 -10.45 -8.28
CA PRO A 79 12.12 -11.81 -8.21
C PRO A 79 11.23 -12.88 -8.85
N ALA A 80 9.91 -12.82 -8.65
CA ALA A 80 8.99 -13.83 -9.16
C ALA A 80 8.91 -13.86 -10.69
N TYR A 81 8.80 -12.70 -11.34
CA TYR A 81 8.44 -12.60 -12.75
C TYR A 81 9.57 -12.17 -13.67
N LEU A 82 10.57 -11.41 -13.18
CA LEU A 82 11.73 -11.01 -13.99
C LEU A 82 12.86 -12.05 -13.83
N TYR A 83 13.11 -12.49 -12.60
CA TYR A 83 14.17 -13.47 -12.31
C TYR A 83 13.67 -14.92 -12.23
N ASN A 84 12.37 -15.16 -12.43
CA ASN A 84 11.74 -16.48 -12.38
C ASN A 84 12.05 -17.28 -11.09
N PHE A 85 12.16 -16.59 -9.96
CA PHE A 85 12.46 -17.22 -8.68
C PHE A 85 11.21 -17.90 -8.09
N LYS A 86 11.10 -19.21 -8.35
CA LYS A 86 9.92 -20.04 -8.02
C LYS A 86 9.40 -19.88 -6.57
N PRO A 87 10.24 -19.88 -5.51
CA PRO A 87 9.73 -19.79 -4.14
C PRO A 87 8.96 -18.49 -3.84
N ILE A 88 9.32 -17.37 -4.50
CA ILE A 88 8.60 -16.10 -4.35
C ILE A 88 7.34 -16.08 -5.22
N LYS A 89 7.36 -16.74 -6.38
CA LYS A 89 6.20 -16.82 -7.28
C LYS A 89 4.98 -17.49 -6.64
N GLU A 90 5.19 -18.40 -5.69
CA GLU A 90 4.11 -19.08 -4.97
C GLU A 90 3.42 -18.19 -3.92
N ILE A 91 4.10 -17.11 -3.47
CA ILE A 91 3.61 -16.20 -2.44
C ILE A 91 3.38 -14.76 -2.93
N VAL A 92 3.68 -14.48 -4.20
CA VAL A 92 3.59 -13.12 -4.79
C VAL A 92 2.20 -12.51 -4.68
N LEU A 93 1.16 -13.35 -4.73
CA LEU A 93 -0.23 -12.90 -4.60
C LEU A 93 -0.52 -12.28 -3.23
N PHE A 94 0.12 -12.73 -2.15
CA PHE A 94 0.00 -12.08 -0.84
C PHE A 94 0.60 -10.67 -0.84
N GLY A 95 1.65 -10.45 -1.64
CA GLY A 95 2.21 -9.12 -1.84
C GLY A 95 1.24 -8.17 -2.53
N GLU A 96 0.64 -8.62 -3.63
CA GLU A 96 -0.36 -7.86 -4.38
C GLU A 96 -1.57 -7.52 -3.50
N LEU A 97 -2.06 -8.48 -2.71
CA LEU A 97 -3.17 -8.26 -1.76
C LEU A 97 -2.80 -7.28 -0.64
N MET A 98 -1.57 -7.34 -0.13
CA MET A 98 -1.08 -6.38 0.85
C MET A 98 -0.99 -4.97 0.26
N ALA A 99 -0.52 -4.85 -1.00
CA ALA A 99 -0.50 -3.56 -1.69
C ALA A 99 -1.91 -2.99 -1.87
N ILE A 100 -2.89 -3.80 -2.27
CA ILE A 100 -4.30 -3.37 -2.35
C ILE A 100 -4.77 -2.81 -1.01
N ALA A 101 -4.59 -3.57 0.08
CA ALA A 101 -5.01 -3.13 1.42
C ALA A 101 -4.32 -1.83 1.85
N ALA A 102 -3.00 -1.73 1.63
CA ALA A 102 -2.22 -0.55 1.98
C ALA A 102 -2.65 0.68 1.18
N ILE A 103 -2.82 0.56 -0.14
CA ILE A 103 -3.23 1.68 -1.01
C ILE A 103 -4.67 2.12 -0.72
N THR A 104 -5.59 1.18 -0.44
CA THR A 104 -6.95 1.55 0.00
C THR A 104 -6.89 2.40 1.26
N MET A 105 -6.08 2.02 2.25
CA MET A 105 -5.88 2.83 3.45
C MET A 105 -5.21 4.17 3.15
N CYS A 106 -4.23 4.23 2.23
CA CYS A 106 -3.62 5.48 1.79
C CYS A 106 -4.67 6.45 1.24
N ILE A 107 -5.55 5.97 0.34
CA ILE A 107 -6.63 6.77 -0.24
C ILE A 107 -7.59 7.23 0.87
N MET A 108 -7.95 6.35 1.81
CA MET A 108 -8.80 6.72 2.94
C MET A 108 -8.17 7.83 3.80
N PHE A 109 -6.87 7.75 4.11
CA PHE A 109 -6.19 8.79 4.88
C PHE A 109 -6.19 10.14 4.18
N VAL A 110 -5.91 10.17 2.88
CA VAL A 110 -5.96 11.41 2.08
C VAL A 110 -7.38 11.99 2.07
N VAL A 111 -8.39 11.15 1.85
CA VAL A 111 -9.80 11.58 1.80
C VAL A 111 -10.28 12.15 3.14
N ILE A 112 -9.90 11.52 4.25
CA ILE A 112 -10.28 11.96 5.60
C ILE A 112 -9.56 13.27 5.99
N ASP A 113 -8.29 13.43 5.59
CA ASP A 113 -7.50 14.63 5.88
C ASP A 113 -8.04 15.90 5.20
N MET A 114 -8.76 15.76 4.08
CA MET A 114 -9.34 16.89 3.35
C MET A 114 -10.38 17.70 4.16
N GLY A 115 -10.98 17.12 5.21
CA GLY A 115 -11.96 17.76 6.10
C GLY A 115 -13.32 18.12 5.48
N ARG A 116 -13.43 18.18 4.14
CA ARG A 116 -14.64 18.51 3.39
C ARG A 116 -14.93 17.49 2.29
N ILE A 117 -15.34 16.30 2.73
CA ILE A 117 -15.62 15.18 1.83
C ILE A 117 -16.81 15.45 0.89
N ASP A 118 -17.70 16.38 1.23
CA ASP A 118 -18.80 16.85 0.39
C ASP A 118 -18.32 17.37 -0.98
N ARG A 119 -17.06 17.83 -1.05
CA ARG A 119 -16.44 18.39 -2.26
C ARG A 119 -15.49 17.45 -2.97
N LEU A 120 -15.38 16.18 -2.55
CA LEU A 120 -14.41 15.22 -3.10
C LEU A 120 -14.49 15.08 -4.62
N TRP A 121 -15.69 15.22 -5.21
CA TRP A 121 -15.88 15.12 -6.66
C TRP A 121 -15.05 16.13 -7.48
N HIS A 122 -14.63 17.27 -6.90
CA HIS A 122 -13.77 18.25 -7.58
C HIS A 122 -12.36 17.74 -7.85
N VAL A 123 -11.88 16.76 -7.07
CA VAL A 123 -10.54 16.19 -7.23
C VAL A 123 -10.54 14.88 -8.01
N LEU A 124 -11.71 14.36 -8.39
CA LEU A 124 -11.81 13.14 -9.19
C LEU A 124 -11.35 13.40 -10.64
N PRO A 125 -10.53 12.50 -11.21
CA PRO A 125 -10.19 12.56 -12.63
C PRO A 125 -11.44 12.57 -13.50
N PHE A 126 -11.40 13.32 -14.60
CA PHE A 126 -12.46 13.44 -15.63
C PHE A 126 -13.77 14.13 -15.19
N ILE A 127 -14.11 14.12 -13.90
CA ILE A 127 -15.35 14.73 -13.37
C ILE A 127 -15.09 16.13 -12.84
N GLY A 128 -14.02 16.27 -12.03
CA GLY A 128 -13.69 17.53 -11.35
C GLY A 128 -12.68 18.39 -12.10
N GLY A 129 -12.53 19.64 -11.63
CA GLY A 129 -11.48 20.57 -12.08
C GLY A 129 -10.14 20.29 -11.41
N MET A 130 -9.62 19.06 -11.54
CA MET A 130 -8.33 18.68 -10.95
C MET A 130 -7.22 19.56 -11.51
N ASN A 131 -6.47 20.23 -10.63
CA ASN A 131 -5.34 21.12 -10.99
C ASN A 131 -4.11 20.31 -11.46
N PHE A 132 -4.27 19.48 -12.48
CA PHE A 132 -3.20 18.69 -13.07
C PHE A 132 -2.64 19.40 -14.32
N PRO A 133 -1.31 19.52 -14.48
CA PRO A 133 -0.23 18.88 -13.72
C PRO A 133 0.37 19.75 -12.59
N SER A 134 -0.20 20.91 -12.26
CA SER A 134 0.42 21.87 -11.33
C SER A 134 0.40 21.46 -9.86
N SER A 135 -0.58 20.66 -9.42
CA SER A 135 -0.73 20.20 -8.04
C SER A 135 -0.11 18.82 -7.81
N LEU A 136 0.83 18.71 -6.87
CA LEU A 136 1.44 17.42 -6.48
C LEU A 136 0.43 16.43 -5.90
N LEU A 137 -0.60 16.91 -5.18
CA LEU A 137 -1.70 16.05 -4.70
C LEU A 137 -2.51 15.45 -5.86
N ALA A 138 -2.64 16.16 -6.99
CA ALA A 138 -3.32 15.61 -8.17
C ALA A 138 -2.52 14.45 -8.79
N TRP A 139 -1.19 14.52 -8.76
CA TRP A 139 -0.34 13.40 -9.17
C TRP A 139 -0.54 12.18 -8.26
N ASP A 140 -0.61 12.38 -6.94
CA ASP A 140 -0.86 11.31 -5.97
C ASP A 140 -2.18 10.58 -6.26
N ILE A 141 -3.25 11.33 -6.57
CA ILE A 141 -4.55 10.74 -6.95
C ILE A 141 -4.40 9.82 -8.17
N ILE A 142 -3.67 10.23 -9.20
CA ILE A 142 -3.47 9.44 -10.41
C ILE A 142 -2.66 8.18 -10.12
N VAL A 143 -1.51 8.32 -9.45
CA VAL A 143 -0.62 7.17 -9.23
C VAL A 143 -1.23 6.15 -8.27
N LEU A 144 -1.88 6.59 -7.18
CA LEU A 144 -2.50 5.67 -6.22
C LEU A 144 -3.68 4.92 -6.82
N ASN A 145 -4.60 5.61 -7.52
CA ASN A 145 -5.74 4.95 -8.16
C ASN A 145 -5.29 4.06 -9.31
N GLY A 146 -4.30 4.49 -10.11
CA GLY A 146 -3.72 3.66 -11.15
C GLY A 146 -3.08 2.39 -10.60
N TYR A 147 -2.34 2.49 -9.50
CA TYR A 147 -1.69 1.33 -8.90
C TYR A 147 -2.72 0.38 -8.29
N LEU A 148 -3.72 0.92 -7.59
CA LEU A 148 -4.83 0.13 -7.06
C LEU A 148 -5.56 -0.63 -8.17
N PHE A 149 -5.87 0.05 -9.29
CA PHE A 149 -6.52 -0.57 -10.43
C PHE A 149 -5.70 -1.73 -11.02
N ILE A 150 -4.39 -1.53 -11.19
CA ILE A 150 -3.48 -2.58 -11.69
C ILE A 150 -3.48 -3.77 -10.73
N ASN A 151 -3.22 -3.56 -9.44
CA ASN A 151 -3.11 -4.65 -8.46
C ASN A 151 -4.43 -5.39 -8.25
N VAL A 152 -5.56 -4.66 -8.20
CA VAL A 152 -6.90 -5.26 -8.14
C VAL A 152 -7.16 -6.11 -9.38
N THR A 153 -6.81 -5.63 -10.57
CA THR A 153 -7.02 -6.39 -11.81
C THR A 153 -6.20 -7.67 -11.83
N ILE A 154 -4.91 -7.60 -11.47
CA ILE A 154 -4.01 -8.76 -11.39
C ILE A 154 -4.53 -9.77 -10.35
N SER A 155 -4.80 -9.31 -9.13
CA SER A 155 -5.23 -10.16 -8.02
C SER A 155 -6.60 -10.77 -8.27
N PHE A 156 -7.56 -10.00 -8.78
CA PHE A 156 -8.90 -10.48 -9.10
C PHE A 156 -8.84 -11.55 -10.19
N TYR A 157 -8.08 -11.34 -11.27
CA TYR A 157 -7.95 -12.32 -12.34
C TYR A 157 -7.33 -13.63 -11.83
N ALA A 158 -6.25 -13.54 -11.05
CA ALA A 158 -5.58 -14.70 -10.47
C ALA A 158 -6.52 -15.49 -9.54
N LEU A 159 -7.14 -14.79 -8.57
CA LEU A 159 -8.07 -15.39 -7.62
C LEU A 159 -9.31 -15.97 -8.30
N TYR A 160 -9.86 -15.28 -9.30
CA TYR A 160 -11.03 -15.76 -10.05
C TYR A 160 -10.71 -17.07 -10.79
N LYS A 161 -9.55 -17.17 -11.42
CA LYS A 161 -9.13 -18.41 -12.11
C LYS A 161 -8.90 -19.54 -11.11
N MET A 162 -8.19 -19.27 -10.01
CA MET A 162 -7.96 -20.23 -8.93
C MET A 162 -9.27 -20.73 -8.31
N ALA A 163 -10.24 -19.85 -8.08
CA ALA A 163 -11.55 -20.20 -7.54
C ALA A 163 -12.38 -21.10 -8.47
N ASN A 164 -12.12 -21.05 -9.79
CA ASN A 164 -12.74 -21.94 -10.76
C ASN A 164 -11.87 -23.17 -11.08
N SER A 165 -10.84 -23.45 -10.28
CA SER A 165 -9.86 -24.54 -10.47
C SER A 165 -9.20 -24.50 -11.86
N LYS A 166 -9.01 -23.30 -12.41
CA LYS A 166 -8.33 -23.07 -13.70
C LYS A 166 -6.99 -22.42 -13.47
N GLU A 167 -6.00 -22.81 -14.26
CA GLU A 167 -4.74 -22.08 -14.31
C GLU A 167 -4.97 -20.68 -14.92
N TYR A 168 -4.33 -19.67 -14.32
CA TYR A 168 -4.37 -18.31 -14.84
C TYR A 168 -3.30 -18.16 -15.93
N ASN A 169 -3.65 -17.50 -17.03
CA ASN A 169 -2.72 -17.33 -18.15
C ASN A 169 -1.80 -16.14 -17.89
N LEU A 170 -0.50 -16.41 -17.74
CA LEU A 170 0.50 -15.36 -17.53
C LEU A 170 0.56 -14.37 -18.68
N ASN A 171 0.26 -14.76 -19.92
CA ASN A 171 0.32 -13.82 -21.06
C ASN A 171 -0.72 -12.68 -20.95
N ILE A 172 -1.81 -12.90 -20.22
CA ILE A 172 -2.86 -11.89 -20.00
C ILE A 172 -2.41 -10.87 -18.94
N ILE A 173 -1.82 -11.34 -17.84
CA ILE A 173 -1.44 -10.47 -16.70
C ILE A 173 0.00 -9.97 -16.76
N LYS A 174 0.89 -10.60 -17.52
CA LYS A 174 2.31 -10.22 -17.64
C LYS A 174 2.51 -8.76 -18.07
N PRO A 175 1.73 -8.20 -19.03
CA PRO A 175 1.83 -6.78 -19.34
C PRO A 175 1.50 -5.89 -18.13
N LEU A 176 0.47 -6.23 -17.36
CA LEU A 176 0.08 -5.50 -16.15
C LEU A 176 1.11 -5.63 -15.04
N ILE A 177 1.71 -6.80 -14.86
CA ILE A 177 2.80 -7.03 -13.91
C ILE A 177 4.04 -6.20 -14.29
N ILE A 178 4.39 -6.17 -15.56
CA ILE A 178 5.52 -5.35 -16.04
C ILE A 178 5.21 -3.86 -15.84
N LEU A 179 3.96 -3.45 -16.04
CA LEU A 179 3.49 -2.09 -15.78
C LEU A 179 3.47 -1.75 -14.28
N SER A 180 3.16 -2.71 -13.41
CA SER A 180 3.05 -2.48 -11.96
C SER A 180 4.38 -2.09 -11.31
N ILE A 181 5.51 -2.55 -11.87
CA ILE A 181 6.86 -2.25 -11.37
C ILE A 181 7.20 -0.75 -11.46
N PRO A 182 7.20 -0.09 -12.63
CA PRO A 182 7.44 1.34 -12.70
C PRO A 182 6.33 2.13 -12.00
N TRP A 183 5.08 1.63 -11.99
CA TRP A 183 3.99 2.31 -11.29
C TRP A 183 4.17 2.35 -9.78
N ALA A 184 4.72 1.28 -9.21
CA ALA A 184 5.07 1.25 -7.81
C ALA A 184 6.23 2.20 -7.48
N VAL A 185 7.24 2.29 -8.35
CA VAL A 185 8.28 3.34 -8.20
C VAL A 185 7.66 4.73 -8.25
N SER A 186 6.67 4.94 -9.13
CA SER A 186 5.96 6.21 -9.25
C SER A 186 5.20 6.61 -7.98
N ILE A 187 4.48 5.69 -7.30
CA ILE A 187 3.75 6.07 -6.07
C ILE A 187 4.69 6.63 -5.01
N HIS A 188 5.87 6.03 -4.80
CA HIS A 188 6.84 6.53 -3.83
C HIS A 188 7.48 7.84 -4.26
N THR A 189 7.78 7.96 -5.55
CA THR A 189 8.43 9.14 -6.10
C THR A 189 7.51 10.35 -6.02
N VAL A 190 6.23 10.20 -6.39
CA VAL A 190 5.23 11.27 -6.30
C VAL A 190 4.95 11.64 -4.84
N THR A 191 4.80 10.65 -3.95
CA THR A 191 4.65 10.93 -2.53
C THR A 191 5.88 11.66 -1.99
N ALA A 192 7.11 11.31 -2.39
CA ALA A 192 8.29 12.08 -2.01
C ALA A 192 8.29 13.52 -2.58
N PHE A 193 7.77 13.70 -3.80
CA PHE A 193 7.63 15.02 -4.39
C PHE A 193 6.63 15.89 -3.63
N LEU A 194 5.58 15.31 -3.06
CA LEU A 194 4.66 16.03 -2.17
C LEU A 194 5.40 16.71 -1.02
N TYR A 195 6.36 16.02 -0.39
CA TYR A 195 7.22 16.60 0.66
C TYR A 195 8.21 17.63 0.10
N ASN A 196 8.86 17.32 -1.03
CA ASN A 196 9.79 18.25 -1.69
C ASN A 196 9.13 19.59 -2.07
N GLY A 197 7.84 19.59 -2.37
CA GLY A 197 7.08 20.81 -2.68
C GLY A 197 7.02 21.82 -1.52
N LEU A 198 7.38 21.42 -0.30
CA LEU A 198 7.36 22.27 0.89
C LEU A 198 8.76 22.82 1.20
N SER A 199 9.16 23.85 0.45
CA SER A 199 10.49 24.49 0.56
C SER A 199 10.83 25.04 1.94
N ALA A 200 9.83 25.37 2.76
CA ALA A 200 10.01 25.91 4.10
C ALA A 200 10.31 24.85 5.18
N ARG A 201 10.40 23.56 4.82
CA ARG A 201 10.63 22.45 5.75
C ARG A 201 12.02 21.83 5.53
N PRO A 202 12.95 22.06 6.46
CA PRO A 202 14.23 21.34 6.52
C PRO A 202 14.01 19.82 6.47
N PHE A 203 14.92 19.06 5.85
CA PHE A 203 14.80 17.62 5.56
C PHE A 203 13.69 17.19 4.59
N TRP A 204 12.77 18.09 4.20
CA TRP A 204 11.70 17.77 3.24
C TRP A 204 12.02 18.34 1.87
N ASN A 205 12.64 19.52 1.78
CA ASN A 205 13.05 20.08 0.49
C ASN A 205 14.46 19.62 0.11
N ALA A 206 14.57 18.38 -0.38
CA ALA A 206 15.87 17.81 -0.75
C ALA A 206 15.76 16.89 -1.97
N SER A 207 16.64 17.07 -2.95
CA SER A 207 16.64 16.23 -4.17
C SER A 207 16.86 14.74 -3.87
N ILE A 208 17.54 14.41 -2.77
CA ILE A 208 17.79 13.04 -2.34
C ILE A 208 16.53 12.36 -1.73
N LEU A 209 15.47 13.12 -1.45
CA LEU A 209 14.31 12.62 -0.73
C LEU A 209 13.59 11.50 -1.50
N ALA A 210 13.43 11.62 -2.82
CA ALA A 210 12.76 10.59 -3.61
C ALA A 210 13.53 9.25 -3.61
N PRO A 211 14.85 9.20 -3.89
CA PRO A 211 15.66 8.00 -3.68
C PRO A 211 15.59 7.45 -2.24
N ARG A 212 15.59 8.32 -1.22
CA ARG A 212 15.50 7.90 0.18
C ARG A 212 14.15 7.27 0.51
N PHE A 213 13.06 7.85 0.01
CA PHE A 213 11.71 7.30 0.15
C PHE A 213 11.62 5.89 -0.43
N LEU A 214 12.12 5.68 -1.65
CA LEU A 214 12.18 4.35 -2.26
C LEU A 214 12.99 3.35 -1.42
N ALA A 215 14.18 3.73 -0.95
CA ALA A 215 15.03 2.87 -0.12
C ALA A 215 14.34 2.51 1.20
N SER A 216 13.71 3.47 1.87
CA SER A 216 12.97 3.24 3.12
C SER A 216 11.69 2.41 2.93
N ALA A 217 11.02 2.53 1.79
CA ALA A 217 9.86 1.73 1.44
C ALA A 217 10.23 0.25 1.25
N PHE A 218 11.37 -0.01 0.62
CA PHE A 218 11.97 -1.34 0.52
C PHE A 218 12.56 -1.87 1.84
N CYS A 219 12.49 -1.09 2.92
CA CYS A 219 12.74 -1.58 4.28
C CYS A 219 11.42 -1.92 4.99
N SER A 220 10.51 -0.94 5.09
CA SER A 220 9.29 -1.03 5.89
C SER A 220 8.27 -2.03 5.35
N GLY A 221 8.01 -2.02 4.04
CA GLY A 221 7.05 -2.95 3.43
C GLY A 221 7.44 -4.42 3.59
N PRO A 222 8.65 -4.83 3.19
CA PRO A 222 9.14 -6.19 3.40
C PRO A 222 9.17 -6.62 4.86
N ALA A 223 9.47 -5.71 5.80
CA ALA A 223 9.45 -6.03 7.22
C ALA A 223 8.06 -6.49 7.67
N ILE A 224 7.00 -5.76 7.29
CA ILE A 224 5.61 -6.15 7.56
C ILE A 224 5.27 -7.46 6.83
N MET A 225 5.69 -7.59 5.57
CA MET A 225 5.49 -8.82 4.78
C MET A 225 6.06 -10.05 5.47
N LEU A 226 7.30 -9.95 5.98
CA LEU A 226 7.97 -11.04 6.68
C LEU A 226 7.20 -11.44 7.94
N ILE A 227 6.72 -10.46 8.73
CA ILE A 227 5.89 -10.73 9.91
C ILE A 227 4.60 -11.46 9.50
N VAL A 228 3.91 -10.97 8.47
CA VAL A 228 2.69 -11.61 7.94
C VAL A 228 2.96 -13.03 7.47
N PHE A 229 4.06 -13.28 6.77
CA PHE A 229 4.45 -14.62 6.34
C PHE A 229 4.73 -15.56 7.51
N GLN A 230 5.38 -15.10 8.58
CA GLN A 230 5.55 -15.92 9.78
C GLN A 230 4.20 -16.28 10.44
N ILE A 231 3.26 -15.33 10.48
CA ILE A 231 1.92 -15.59 11.00
C ILE A 231 1.19 -16.61 10.11
N ILE A 232 1.17 -16.41 8.79
CA ILE A 232 0.52 -17.30 7.82
C ILE A 232 1.06 -18.73 7.95
N ARG A 233 2.38 -18.92 8.06
CA ARG A 233 2.98 -20.25 8.28
C ARG A 233 2.49 -20.94 9.55
N LYS A 234 2.17 -20.17 10.60
CA LYS A 234 1.76 -20.72 11.90
C LYS A 234 0.27 -21.03 11.96
N VAL A 235 -0.57 -20.27 11.25
CA VAL A 235 -2.04 -20.34 11.39
C VAL A 235 -2.75 -20.95 10.18
N SER A 236 -2.05 -21.18 9.07
CA SER A 236 -2.61 -21.71 7.83
C SER A 236 -1.84 -22.93 7.33
N LYS A 237 -2.38 -23.58 6.30
CA LYS A 237 -1.72 -24.72 5.61
C LYS A 237 -0.76 -24.26 4.49
N ILE A 238 -0.57 -22.95 4.32
CA ILE A 238 0.29 -22.41 3.27
C ILE A 238 1.75 -22.56 3.72
N GLU A 239 2.49 -23.39 2.99
CA GLU A 239 3.93 -23.53 3.19
C GLU A 239 4.66 -22.38 2.51
N ILE A 240 5.41 -21.60 3.29
CA ILE A 240 6.28 -20.54 2.79
C ILE A 240 7.72 -20.99 3.00
N GLU A 241 8.43 -21.21 1.88
CA GLU A 241 9.82 -21.66 1.91
C GLU A 241 10.72 -20.64 2.62
N ASN A 242 11.63 -21.13 3.46
CA ASN A 242 12.66 -20.30 4.10
C ASN A 242 13.50 -19.53 3.06
N LYS A 243 13.72 -20.10 1.87
CA LYS A 243 14.44 -19.44 0.77
C LYS A 243 13.78 -18.13 0.34
N ALA A 244 12.44 -18.09 0.30
CA ALA A 244 11.71 -16.87 -0.03
C ALA A 244 11.89 -15.81 1.07
N ILE A 245 11.73 -16.21 2.33
CA ILE A 245 11.93 -15.34 3.51
C ILE A 245 13.35 -14.75 3.53
N PHE A 246 14.38 -15.58 3.37
CA PHE A 246 15.76 -15.12 3.38
C PHE A 246 16.07 -14.21 2.20
N LYS A 247 15.53 -14.49 1.00
CA LYS A 247 15.72 -13.60 -0.15
C LYS A 247 15.08 -12.23 0.07
N ILE A 248 13.88 -12.18 0.65
CA ILE A 248 13.23 -10.91 1.00
C ILE A 248 14.04 -10.16 2.05
N ALA A 249 14.52 -10.84 3.09
CA ALA A 249 15.36 -10.25 4.13
C ALA A 249 16.70 -9.73 3.59
N GLU A 250 17.32 -10.45 2.64
CA GLU A 250 18.54 -10.03 1.95
C GLU A 250 18.32 -8.73 1.16
N LEU A 251 17.26 -8.68 0.34
CA LEU A 251 16.92 -7.47 -0.42
C LEU A 251 16.63 -6.27 0.51
N MET A 252 15.92 -6.53 1.62
CA MET A 252 15.64 -5.54 2.65
C MET A 252 16.92 -5.03 3.33
N ALA A 253 17.91 -5.90 3.58
CA ALA A 253 19.19 -5.51 4.15
C ALA A 253 19.99 -4.59 3.19
N TYR A 254 19.98 -4.88 1.89
CA TYR A 254 20.60 -3.98 0.89
C TYR A 254 19.89 -2.63 0.85
N ALA A 255 18.55 -2.62 0.84
CA ALA A 255 17.77 -1.38 0.88
C ALA A 255 18.06 -0.57 2.16
N MET A 256 18.24 -1.23 3.30
CA MET A 256 18.59 -0.57 4.56
C MET A 256 19.97 0.08 4.50
N GLY A 257 20.97 -0.59 3.93
CA GLY A 257 22.30 0.01 3.72
C GLY A 257 22.23 1.29 2.89
N ILE A 258 21.48 1.27 1.78
CA ILE A 258 21.24 2.46 0.95
C ILE A 258 20.49 3.53 1.74
N ASN A 259 19.42 3.17 2.46
CA ASN A 259 18.63 4.12 3.23
C ASN A 259 19.45 4.84 4.30
N LEU A 260 20.28 4.10 5.06
CA LEU A 260 21.15 4.67 6.08
C LEU A 260 22.21 5.59 5.48
N PHE A 261 22.80 5.22 4.35
CA PHE A 261 23.73 6.07 3.62
C PHE A 261 23.06 7.39 3.17
N LEU A 262 21.89 7.31 2.55
CA LEU A 262 21.15 8.49 2.08
C LEU A 262 20.68 9.36 3.25
N LEU A 263 20.30 8.76 4.38
CA LEU A 263 19.96 9.48 5.61
C LEU A 263 21.17 10.23 6.17
N ALA A 264 22.34 9.59 6.23
CA ALA A 264 23.57 10.23 6.69
C ALA A 264 24.00 11.38 5.77
N ALA A 265 23.87 11.19 4.45
CA ALA A 265 24.16 12.23 3.46
C ALA A 265 23.23 13.44 3.63
N GLU A 266 21.93 13.21 3.86
CA GLU A 266 20.99 14.30 4.12
C GLU A 266 21.31 15.01 5.45
N PHE A 267 21.61 14.25 6.50
CA PHE A 267 21.99 14.82 7.80
C PHE A 267 23.25 15.69 7.72
N PHE A 268 24.22 15.32 6.88
CA PHE A 268 25.43 16.13 6.67
C PHE A 268 25.16 17.41 5.86
N LYS A 269 24.15 17.39 4.98
CA LYS A 269 23.78 18.53 4.13
C LYS A 269 22.96 19.58 4.90
N GLU A 270 22.16 19.15 5.87
CA GLU A 270 21.35 20.01 6.76
C GLU A 270 22.20 20.71 7.83
#